data_AF-A0AAV0UV16-F1
#
_entry.id   AF-A0AAV0UV16-F1
#
_cell.length_a   1.000
_cell.length_b   1.000
_cell.length_c   1.000
_cell.angle_alpha   90.00
_cell.angle_beta   90.00
_cell.angle_gamma   90.00
#
_symmetry.space_group_name_H-M   'P 1'
#
loop_
_entity.id
_entity.type
_entity.pdbx_description
1 polymer ?
#
loop_
_entity_poly.entity_id
_entity_poly.type
_entity_poly.pdbx_seq_one_letter_code
_entity_poly.pdbx_strand_id
1 'polypeptide(L)' 'MFRQTVVRAIQKRGLEGGATNDSQDKNLVRMTLRGDFEQIEDLIAALRQARHGMALEAHQVTTTTVENRRWNPNITMFI' A
#
# COMPACT_ATOMS: atom_id res chain seq x y z
N MET A 1 -7.24 2.51 -4.88
CA MET A 1 -5.89 2.68 -5.45
C MET A 1 -4.84 3.03 -4.40
N PHE A 2 -5.01 4.11 -3.62
CA PHE A 2 -3.98 4.60 -2.68
C PHE A 2 -3.46 3.56 -1.65
N ARG A 3 -4.32 2.82 -0.95
CA ARG A 3 -3.90 1.78 0.03
C ARG A 3 -2.97 0.73 -0.56
N GLN A 4 -3.22 0.28 -1.79
CA GLN A 4 -2.40 -0.73 -2.46
C GLN A 4 -1.02 -0.17 -2.83
N THR A 5 -0.95 1.09 -3.26
CA THR A 5 0.32 1.78 -3.50
C THR A 5 1.13 1.86 -2.21
N VAL A 6 0.49 2.21 -1.10
CA VAL A 6 1.14 2.23 0.23
C VAL A 6 1.64 0.84 0.60
N VAL A 7 0.82 -0.20 0.52
CA VAL A 7 1.23 -1.59 0.86
C VAL A 7 2.40 -2.06 -0.01
N ARG A 8 2.40 -1.77 -1.31
CA ARG A 8 3.53 -2.10 -2.19
C ARG A 8 4.80 -1.33 -1.81
N ALA A 9 4.67 -0.06 -1.44
CA ALA A 9 5.78 0.79 -1.04
C ALA A 9 6.40 0.33 0.31
N ILE A 10 5.57 -0.19 1.22
CA ILE A 10 5.96 -0.86 2.47
C ILE A 10 6.78 -2.11 2.14
N GLN A 11 6.22 -3.03 1.34
CA GLN A 11 6.87 -4.28 0.97
C GLN A 11 8.20 -4.08 0.23
N LYS A 12 8.26 -3.12 -0.70
CA LYS A 12 9.47 -2.81 -1.47
C LYS A 12 10.64 -2.35 -0.58
N ARG A 13 10.34 -1.75 0.57
CA ARG A 13 11.32 -1.23 1.54
C ARG A 13 11.63 -2.23 2.67
N GLY A 14 11.11 -3.45 2.59
CA GLY A 14 11.28 -4.45 3.64
C GLY A 14 10.63 -4.06 4.97
N LEU A 15 9.65 -3.15 4.94
CA LEU A 15 8.90 -2.75 6.13
C LEU A 15 7.75 -3.71 6.39
N GLU A 16 7.41 -3.88 7.67
CA GLU A 16 6.18 -4.54 8.11
C GLU A 16 5.09 -3.49 8.31
N GLY A 17 3.86 -3.78 7.94
CA GLY A 17 2.79 -2.81 8.11
C GLY A 17 1.57 -3.04 7.25
N GLY A 18 0.69 -2.05 7.26
CA GLY A 18 -0.56 -2.06 6.51
C GLY A 18 -1.16 -0.68 6.34
N ALA A 19 -2.18 -0.60 5.49
CA ALA A 19 -2.95 0.61 5.26
C ALA A 19 -4.44 0.27 5.22
N THR A 20 -5.24 1.03 5.96
CA THR A 20 -6.70 0.87 6.00
C THR A 20 -7.40 2.21 5.81
N ASN A 21 -8.59 2.19 5.22
CA ASN A 21 -9.39 3.40 5.08
C ASN A 21 -9.99 3.71 6.45
N ASP A 22 -10.07 4.98 6.80
CA ASP A 22 -10.81 5.37 7.98
C ASP A 22 -12.31 5.21 7.73
N SER A 23 -13.03 4.64 8.70
CA SER A 23 -14.48 4.40 8.59
C SER A 23 -15.32 5.67 8.80
N GLN A 24 -14.78 6.65 9.53
CA GLN A 24 -15.44 7.91 9.86
C GLN A 24 -15.13 8.97 8.79
N ASP A 25 -13.92 8.96 8.22
CA ASP A 25 -13.52 9.87 7.15
C ASP A 25 -13.04 9.12 5.91
N LYS A 26 -13.84 9.18 4.84
CA LYS A 26 -13.55 8.51 3.57
C LYS A 26 -12.33 9.06 2.83
N ASN A 27 -11.83 10.23 3.22
CA ASN A 27 -10.64 10.85 2.64
C ASN A 27 -9.36 10.52 3.41
N LEU A 28 -9.46 9.79 4.53
CA LEU A 28 -8.31 9.43 5.35
C LEU A 28 -7.93 7.95 5.19
N VAL A 29 -6.63 7.73 5.14
CA VAL A 29 -6.02 6.39 5.18
C VAL A 29 -5.09 6.33 6.37
N ARG A 30 -5.35 5.39 7.27
CA ARG A 30 -4.47 5.08 8.39
C ARG A 30 -3.44 4.06 7.94
N MET A 31 -2.19 4.30 8.30
CA MET A 31 -1.09 3.37 8.05
C MET A 31 -0.35 3.05 9.35
N THR A 32 0.10 1.82 9.45
CA THR A 32 0.96 1.33 10.53
C THR A 32 2.22 0.78 9.89
N LEU A 33 3.38 1.20 10.39
CA LEU A 33 4.70 0.85 9.84
C LEU A 33 5.60 0.39 10.97
N ARG A 34 6.38 -0.65 10.72
CA ARG A 34 7.41 -1.17 11.61
C ARG A 34 8.61 -1.60 10.77
N GLY A 35 9.80 -1.26 11.23
CA GLY A 35 11.04 -1.62 10.56
C GLY A 35 12.10 -0.56 10.78
N ASP A 36 13.06 -0.54 9.86
CA ASP A 36 14.16 0.42 9.87
C ASP A 36 13.67 1.88 9.75
N PHE A 37 14.22 2.75 10.60
CA PHE A 37 13.79 4.13 10.69
C PHE A 37 14.09 4.93 9.41
N GLU A 38 15.22 4.70 8.76
CA GLU A 38 15.57 5.39 7.51
C GLU A 38 14.61 5.00 6.38
N GLN A 39 14.25 3.72 6.29
CA GLN A 39 13.26 3.23 5.33
C GLN A 39 11.85 3.79 5.60
N ILE A 40 11.48 3.97 6.86
CA ILE A 40 10.21 4.62 7.25
C ILE A 40 10.21 6.09 6.82
N GLU A 41 11.27 6.83 7.11
CA GLU A 41 11.39 8.24 6.73
C GLU A 41 11.42 8.43 5.21
N ASP A 42 12.11 7.57 4.46
CA ASP A 42 12.08 7.59 2.99
C ASP A 42 10.66 7.38 2.44
N LEU A 43 9.90 6.45 3.02
CA LEU A 43 8.50 6.22 2.64
C LEU A 43 7.64 7.45 2.92
N ILE A 44 7.79 8.08 4.09
CA ILE A 44 7.06 9.29 4.46
C ILE A 44 7.42 10.44 3.52
N ALA A 45 8.70 10.63 3.21
CA ALA A 45 9.18 11.64 2.27
C ALA A 45 8.60 11.45 0.87
N ALA A 46 8.63 10.21 0.35
CA ALA A 46 8.06 9.88 -0.95
C ALA A 46 6.54 10.16 -1.01
N LEU A 47 5.80 9.83 0.06
CA LEU A 47 4.37 10.12 0.17
C LEU A 47 4.08 11.63 0.19
N ARG A 48 4.91 12.43 0.86
CA ARG A 48 4.79 13.90 0.88
C ARG A 48 5.08 14.52 -0.49
N GLN A 49 6.02 13.97 -1.25
CA GLN A 49 6.39 14.44 -2.60
C GLN A 49 5.39 14.04 -3.68
N ALA A 50 4.65 12.93 -3.48
CA ALA A 50 3.61 12.47 -4.41
C ALA A 50 2.45 13.46 -4.64
N ARG A 51 2.45 14.61 -3.96
CA ARG A 51 1.46 15.70 -4.10
C ARG A 51 1.42 16.37 -5.50
N HIS A 52 2.35 16.05 -6.42
CA HIS A 52 2.44 16.73 -7.74
C HIS A 52 2.52 15.84 -8.98
N GLY A 53 2.31 14.52 -8.91
CA GLY A 53 2.42 13.76 -10.15
C GLY A 53 2.19 12.28 -10.02
N MET A 54 0.92 11.89 -9.91
CA MET A 54 0.41 10.75 -10.65
C MET A 54 -1.12 10.90 -10.67
N ALA A 55 -1.69 11.11 -11.86
CA ALA A 55 -3.12 10.98 -12.03
C ALA A 55 -3.54 9.60 -11.50
N LEU A 56 -4.58 9.56 -10.66
CA LEU A 56 -5.11 8.32 -10.07
C LEU A 56 -5.41 7.24 -11.14
N GLU A 57 -5.67 7.69 -12.37
CA GLU A 57 -5.96 6.93 -13.59
C GLU A 57 -4.73 6.22 -14.21
N ALA A 58 -3.50 6.63 -13.89
CA ALA A 58 -2.28 6.11 -14.52
C ALA A 58 -1.77 4.79 -13.92
N HIS A 59 -2.46 4.24 -12.92
CA HIS A 59 -2.19 2.92 -12.38
C HIS A 59 -3.42 2.05 -12.62
N GLN A 60 -3.59 1.50 -13.82
CA GLN A 60 -4.57 0.43 -14.01
C GLN A 60 -4.14 -0.78 -13.17
N VAL A 61 -4.93 -1.09 -12.14
CA VAL A 61 -4.95 -2.43 -11.56
C VAL A 61 -5.85 -3.24 -12.47
N THR A 62 -5.30 -4.23 -13.17
CA THR A 62 -6.14 -5.24 -13.80
C THR A 62 -7.00 -5.85 -12.70
N THR A 63 -8.32 -5.85 -12.87
CA THR A 63 -9.30 -6.53 -12.02
C THR A 63 -9.19 -8.05 -12.17
N THR A 64 -7.96 -8.59 -12.22
CA THR A 64 -7.75 -10.02 -12.13
C THR A 64 -8.11 -10.41 -10.71
N THR A 65 -9.33 -10.92 -10.55
CA THR A 65 -9.91 -11.36 -9.27
C THR A 65 -8.88 -12.21 -8.53
N VAL A 66 -8.65 -11.87 -7.26
CA VAL A 66 -7.74 -12.63 -6.37
C VAL A 66 -8.05 -14.13 -6.44
N GLU A 67 -9.32 -14.48 -6.60
CA GLU A 67 -9.85 -15.84 -6.72
C GLU A 67 -9.32 -16.62 -7.94
N ASN A 68 -9.00 -15.96 -9.06
CA ASN A 68 -8.59 -16.61 -10.31
C ASN A 68 -7.07 -16.70 -10.51
N ARG A 69 -6.28 -16.27 -9.53
CA ARG A 69 -4.82 -16.30 -9.60
C ARG A 69 -4.30 -17.54 -8.87
N ARG A 70 -3.36 -18.27 -9.49
CA ARG A 70 -2.64 -19.35 -8.81
C ARG A 70 -1.66 -18.75 -7.79
N TRP A 71 -2.09 -18.68 -6.54
CA TRP A 71 -1.24 -18.23 -5.43
C TRP A 71 -0.27 -19.35 -5.02
N ASN A 72 0.89 -18.95 -4.53
CA ASN A 72 1.79 -19.88 -3.87
C ASN A 72 1.07 -20.46 -2.64
N PRO A 73 0.96 -21.81 -2.52
CA PRO A 73 0.18 -22.46 -1.46
C PRO A 73 0.69 -22.22 -0.04
N ASN A 74 1.90 -21.69 0.12
CA ASN A 74 2.47 -21.34 1.43
C ASN A 74 2.08 -19.93 1.92
N ILE A 75 1.15 -19.25 1.24
CA ILE A 75 0.67 -17.93 1.63
C ILE A 75 -0.67 -18.06 2.37
N THR A 76 -0.70 -17.61 3.62
CA THR A 76 -1.93 -17.48 4.41
C THR A 76 -2.55 -16.10 4.16
N MET A 77 -3.78 -16.08 3.64
CA MET A 77 -4.57 -14.86 3.52
C MET A 77 -5.48 -14.69 4.73
N PHE A 78 -5.52 -13.48 5.30
CA PHE A 78 -6.51 -13.08 6.29
C PHE A 78 -7.51 -12.14 5.60
N ILE A 79 -8.79 -12.52 5.60
CA ILE A 79 -9.91 -11.74 5.02
C ILE A 79 -10.58 -10.94 6.13
#